data_AF-A0A1S2QRG6-F1
#
_entry.id   AF-A0A1S2QRG6-F1
#
_cell.length_a   1.000
_cell.length_b   1.000
_cell.length_c   1.000
_cell.angle_alpha   90.00
_cell.angle_beta   90.00
_cell.angle_gamma   90.00
#
_symmetry.space_group_name_H-M   'P 1'
#
loop_
_entity.id
_entity.type
_entity.pdbx_description
1 polymer ?
#
loop_
_entity_poly.entity_id
_entity_poly.type
_entity_poly.pdbx_seq_one_letter_code
_entity_poly.pdbx_strand_id
1 'polypeptide(L)'
;MGSLRKKKVAKLETPYVFQQEKNVQTVERKRKGLIRRLTFYAVCAAILSVLAITTLLTQAAALDKKEQEKAVVHKKLTALKSRESDLREEIVKLNDDDYIAKLARRDYFLSDKGEIIFNLPKKKNQDSD
;
A
#
# COMPACT_ATOMS: atom_id res chain seq x y z
N MET A 1 -57.86 -6.30 -7.22
CA MET A 1 -58.14 -7.44 -6.32
C MET A 1 -58.83 -6.94 -5.07
N GLY A 2 -59.89 -7.62 -4.64
CA GLY A 2 -60.98 -7.07 -3.83
C GLY A 2 -60.63 -6.74 -2.38
N SER A 3 -61.19 -5.62 -1.91
CA SER A 3 -61.20 -5.22 -0.50
C SER A 3 -62.15 -6.13 0.28
N LEU A 4 -61.60 -6.96 1.17
CA LEU A 4 -62.39 -7.80 2.08
C LEU A 4 -63.07 -6.89 3.11
N ARG A 5 -64.41 -6.73 3.00
CA ARG A 5 -65.23 -6.03 4.00
C ARG A 5 -65.04 -6.68 5.37
N LYS A 6 -64.49 -5.92 6.31
CA LYS A 6 -64.33 -6.32 7.71
C LYS A 6 -65.72 -6.49 8.34
N LYS A 7 -66.16 -7.73 8.58
CA LYS A 7 -67.41 -8.01 9.30
C LYS A 7 -67.31 -7.44 10.72
N LYS A 8 -68.27 -6.58 11.09
CA LYS A 8 -68.44 -6.10 12.47
C LYS A 8 -69.08 -7.22 13.29
N VAL A 9 -68.25 -8.04 13.92
CA VAL A 9 -68.67 -9.02 14.92
C VAL A 9 -68.51 -8.42 16.32
N ALA A 10 -69.51 -8.65 17.19
CA ALA A 10 -69.50 -8.16 18.56
C ALA A 10 -68.38 -8.83 19.36
N LYS A 11 -67.68 -8.03 20.16
CA LYS A 11 -66.55 -8.49 20.98
C LYS A 11 -67.09 -9.15 22.24
N LEU A 12 -66.50 -10.26 22.66
CA LEU A 12 -66.88 -10.94 23.90
C LEU A 12 -66.38 -10.14 25.11
N GLU A 13 -67.30 -9.60 25.91
CA GLU A 13 -66.99 -8.87 27.15
C GLU A 13 -66.80 -9.85 28.31
N THR A 14 -65.67 -10.57 28.30
CA THR A 14 -65.30 -11.45 29.41
C THR A 14 -64.01 -10.97 30.09
N PRO A 15 -63.86 -11.20 31.41
CA PRO A 15 -62.63 -10.83 32.13
C PRO A 15 -61.37 -11.50 31.55
N TYR A 16 -61.52 -12.69 30.96
CA TYR A 16 -60.45 -13.38 30.24
C TYR A 16 -59.97 -12.61 29.00
N VAL A 17 -60.89 -12.14 28.15
CA VAL A 17 -60.55 -11.37 26.94
C VAL A 17 -59.83 -10.07 27.31
N PHE A 18 -60.28 -9.40 28.38
CA PHE A 18 -59.62 -8.19 28.88
C PHE A 18 -58.19 -8.45 29.39
N GLN A 19 -57.98 -9.56 30.11
CA GLN A 19 -56.65 -9.97 30.59
C GLN A 19 -55.71 -10.28 29.42
N GLN A 20 -56.21 -11.00 28.40
CA GLN A 20 -55.44 -11.32 27.20
C GLN A 20 -55.05 -10.07 26.42
N GLU A 21 -55.95 -9.10 26.28
CA GLU A 21 -55.66 -7.83 25.60
C GLU A 21 -54.60 -7.01 26.33
N LYS A 22 -54.66 -6.94 27.67
CA LYS A 22 -53.61 -6.31 28.47
C LYS A 22 -52.26 -6.99 28.27
N ASN A 23 -52.23 -8.33 28.23
CA ASN A 23 -51.00 -9.09 27.99
C ASN A 23 -50.43 -8.83 26.59
N VAL A 24 -51.26 -8.81 25.55
CA VAL A 24 -50.84 -8.48 24.18
C VAL A 24 -50.31 -7.05 24.11
N GLN A 25 -51.00 -6.08 24.71
CA GLN A 25 -50.54 -4.68 24.74
C GLN A 25 -49.20 -4.50 25.48
N THR A 26 -48.97 -5.21 26.58
CA THR A 26 -47.69 -5.13 27.29
C THR A 26 -46.54 -5.77 26.50
N VAL A 27 -46.78 -6.90 25.83
CA VAL A 27 -45.79 -7.55 24.95
C VAL A 27 -45.47 -6.65 23.75
N GLU A 28 -46.45 -6.02 23.14
CA GLU A 28 -46.23 -5.07 22.03
C GLU A 28 -45.43 -3.83 22.47
N ARG A 29 -45.71 -3.29 23.66
CA ARG A 29 -44.93 -2.17 24.22
C ARG A 29 -43.47 -2.58 24.46
N LYS A 30 -43.24 -3.78 25.01
CA LYS A 30 -41.88 -4.34 25.21
C LYS A 30 -41.16 -4.53 23.88
N ARG A 31 -41.81 -5.11 22.87
CA ARG A 31 -41.25 -5.29 21.51
C ARG A 31 -40.87 -3.97 20.85
N LYS A 32 -41.73 -2.94 20.93
CA LYS A 32 -41.42 -1.61 20.40
C LYS A 32 -40.17 -0.99 21.05
N GLY A 33 -40.00 -1.18 22.36
CA GLY A 33 -38.79 -0.74 23.08
C GLY A 33 -37.53 -1.48 22.63
N LEU A 34 -37.61 -2.80 22.46
CA LEU A 34 -36.50 -3.62 21.97
C LEU A 34 -36.09 -3.25 20.55
N ILE A 35 -37.05 -3.09 19.63
CA ILE A 35 -36.78 -2.70 18.24
C ILE A 35 -36.11 -1.33 18.20
N ARG A 36 -36.58 -0.34 18.97
CA ARG A 36 -35.95 0.99 19.03
C ARG A 36 -34.49 0.94 19.51
N ARG A 37 -34.19 0.10 20.50
CA ARG A 37 -32.82 -0.09 20.99
C ARG A 37 -31.95 -0.78 19.93
N LEU A 38 -32.45 -1.85 19.31
CA LEU A 38 -31.75 -2.56 18.24
C LEU A 38 -31.51 -1.68 17.01
N THR A 39 -32.47 -0.84 16.62
CA THR A 39 -32.28 0.10 15.50
C THR A 39 -31.20 1.13 15.81
N PHE A 40 -31.11 1.61 17.05
CA PHE A 40 -30.04 2.52 17.45
C PHE A 40 -28.67 1.83 17.33
N TYR A 41 -28.53 0.62 17.88
CA TYR A 41 -27.28 -0.13 17.76
C TYR A 41 -26.94 -0.47 16.30
N ALA A 42 -27.93 -0.82 15.48
CA ALA A 42 -27.73 -1.08 14.05
C ALA A 42 -27.23 0.16 13.30
N VAL A 43 -27.78 1.34 13.58
CA VAL A 43 -27.31 2.61 12.99
C VAL A 43 -25.89 2.92 13.44
N CYS A 44 -25.58 2.78 14.73
CA CYS A 44 -24.21 2.97 15.22
C CYS A 44 -23.22 1.99 14.57
N ALA A 45 -23.58 0.71 14.47
CA ALA A 45 -22.77 -0.30 13.80
C ALA A 45 -22.57 0.02 12.31
N ALA A 46 -23.62 0.49 11.63
CA ALA A 46 -23.53 0.90 10.23
C ALA A 46 -22.53 2.07 10.05
N ILE A 47 -22.59 3.10 10.90
CA ILE A 47 -21.65 4.22 10.84
C ILE A 47 -20.21 3.74 11.07
N LEU A 48 -19.99 2.91 12.10
CA LEU A 48 -18.67 2.34 12.38
C LEU A 48 -18.16 1.48 11.22
N SER A 49 -19.03 0.71 10.58
CA SER A 49 -18.66 -0.12 9.43
C SER A 49 -18.24 0.72 8.23
N VAL A 50 -18.95 1.82 7.93
CA VAL A 50 -18.58 2.74 6.85
C VAL A 50 -17.22 3.36 7.14
N LEU A 51 -16.99 3.84 8.37
CA LEU A 51 -15.70 4.38 8.77
C LEU A 51 -14.59 3.33 8.60
N ALA A 52 -14.79 2.10 9.09
CA ALA A 52 -13.82 1.02 8.96
C ALA A 52 -13.51 0.67 7.49
N ILE A 53 -14.52 0.61 6.63
CA ILE A 53 -14.32 0.32 5.20
C ILE A 53 -13.50 1.45 4.54
N THR A 54 -13.84 2.71 4.83
CA THR A 54 -13.10 3.85 4.26
C THR A 54 -11.65 3.92 4.72
N THR A 55 -11.37 3.58 5.98
CA THR A 55 -9.99 3.55 6.50
C THR A 55 -9.20 2.38 5.92
N LEU A 56 -9.82 1.21 5.73
CA LEU A 56 -9.17 0.07 5.10
C LEU A 56 -8.78 0.35 3.64
N LEU A 57 -9.69 0.96 2.87
CA LEU A 57 -9.41 1.31 1.46
C LEU A 57 -8.30 2.36 1.34
N THR A 58 -8.32 3.39 2.19
CA THR A 58 -7.28 4.44 2.17
C THR A 58 -5.92 3.91 2.64
N GLN A 59 -5.90 3.03 3.65
CA GLN A 59 -4.67 2.37 4.09
C GLN A 59 -4.09 1.46 3.02
N ALA A 60 -4.91 0.69 2.30
CA ALA A 60 -4.44 -0.18 1.22
C ALA A 60 -3.78 0.63 0.09
N ALA A 61 -4.40 1.73 -0.34
CA ALA A 61 -3.83 2.61 -1.36
C ALA A 61 -2.56 3.34 -0.88
N ALA A 62 -2.49 3.70 0.41
CA ALA A 62 -1.28 4.27 1.00
C ALA A 62 -0.14 3.24 1.10
N LEU A 63 -0.46 1.98 1.39
CA LEU A 63 0.50 0.88 1.46
C LEU A 63 1.18 0.63 0.12
N ASP A 64 0.41 0.53 -0.97
CA ASP A 64 0.96 0.32 -2.31
C ASP A 64 1.90 1.46 -2.73
N LYS A 65 1.49 2.72 -2.47
CA LYS A 65 2.37 3.89 -2.69
C LYS A 65 3.66 3.80 -1.89
N LYS A 66 3.58 3.40 -0.62
CA LYS A 66 4.75 3.27 0.26
C LYS A 66 5.67 2.14 -0.18
N GLU A 67 5.13 1.05 -0.70
CA GLU A 67 5.90 -0.07 -1.23
C GLU A 67 6.65 0.33 -2.51
N GLN A 68 5.99 1.05 -3.42
CA GLN A 68 6.62 1.61 -4.61
C GLN A 68 7.73 2.62 -4.27
N GLU A 69 7.46 3.57 -3.35
CA GLU A 69 8.47 4.51 -2.85
C GLU A 69 9.67 3.77 -2.25
N LYS A 70 9.42 2.76 -1.42
CA LYS A 70 10.47 1.93 -0.82
C LYS A 70 11.30 1.22 -1.87
N ALA A 71 10.68 0.64 -2.90
CA ALA A 71 11.40 -0.02 -3.99
C ALA A 71 12.29 0.96 -4.77
N VAL A 72 11.79 2.15 -5.07
CA VAL A 72 12.57 3.20 -5.76
C VAL A 72 13.75 3.65 -4.91
N VAL A 73 13.53 3.92 -3.62
CA VAL A 73 14.59 4.33 -2.69
C VAL A 73 15.62 3.21 -2.53
N HIS A 74 15.19 1.95 -2.42
CA HIS A 74 16.11 0.81 -2.35
C HIS A 74 16.99 0.70 -3.59
N LYS A 75 16.41 0.82 -4.79
CA LYS A 75 17.17 0.81 -6.04
C LYS A 75 18.20 1.94 -6.11
N LYS A 76 17.83 3.14 -5.67
CA LYS A 76 18.76 4.28 -5.60
C LYS A 76 19.88 4.00 -4.59
N LEU A 77 19.55 3.46 -3.43
CA LEU A 77 20.51 3.12 -2.39
C LEU A 77 21.52 2.06 -2.89
N THR A 78 21.04 0.99 -3.55
CA THR A 78 21.92 -0.04 -4.12
C THR A 78 22.82 0.52 -5.22
N ALA A 79 22.29 1.38 -6.10
CA ALA A 79 23.08 2.02 -7.15
C ALA A 79 24.15 2.95 -6.56
N LEU A 80 23.81 3.72 -5.52
CA LEU A 80 24.77 4.58 -4.83
C LEU A 80 25.85 3.78 -4.11
N LYS A 81 25.50 2.68 -3.45
CA LYS A 81 26.48 1.78 -2.82
C LYS A 81 27.45 1.16 -3.82
N SER A 82 26.96 0.74 -4.98
CA SER A 82 27.83 0.23 -6.05
C SER A 82 28.79 1.31 -6.53
N ARG A 83 28.29 2.53 -6.79
CA ARG A 83 29.17 3.65 -7.17
C ARG A 83 30.19 3.97 -6.08
N GLU A 84 29.78 3.91 -4.82
CA GLU A 84 30.67 4.12 -3.69
C GLU A 84 31.78 3.05 -3.64
N SER A 85 31.47 1.77 -3.86
CA SER A 85 32.49 0.72 -3.90
C SER A 85 33.44 0.89 -5.07
N ASP A 86 32.92 1.22 -6.26
CA ASP A 86 33.73 1.41 -7.47
C ASP A 86 34.68 2.60 -7.29
N LEU A 87 34.18 3.71 -6.75
CA LEU A 87 34.99 4.90 -6.44
C LEU A 87 36.03 4.60 -5.36
N ARG A 88 35.70 3.81 -4.33
CA ARG A 88 36.68 3.41 -3.31
C ARG A 88 37.80 2.56 -3.90
N GLU A 89 37.46 1.63 -4.80
CA GLU A 89 38.46 0.82 -5.49
C GLU A 89 39.34 1.70 -6.39
N GLU A 90 38.75 2.66 -7.09
CA GLU A 90 39.48 3.64 -7.91
C GLU A 90 40.42 4.50 -7.06
N ILE A 91 39.99 4.96 -5.89
CA ILE A 91 40.84 5.70 -4.94
C ILE A 91 42.03 4.83 -4.50
N VAL A 92 41.82 3.55 -4.22
CA VAL A 92 42.92 2.64 -3.84
C VAL A 92 43.91 2.48 -4.99
N LYS A 93 43.42 2.26 -6.22
CA LYS A 93 44.25 2.17 -7.41
C LYS A 93 45.02 3.46 -7.68
N LEU A 94 44.38 4.61 -7.52
CA LEU A 94 45.01 5.92 -7.73
C LEU A 94 46.01 6.31 -6.62
N ASN A 95 46.02 5.63 -5.48
CA ASN A 95 47.06 5.79 -4.46
C ASN A 95 48.27 4.85 -4.68
N ASP A 96 48.21 3.95 -5.68
CA ASP A 96 49.29 3.02 -6.02
C ASP A 96 50.14 3.59 -7.16
N ASP A 97 51.41 3.89 -6.86
CA ASP A 97 52.37 4.46 -7.82
C ASP A 97 52.55 3.57 -9.07
N ASP A 98 52.50 2.24 -8.93
CA ASP A 98 52.62 1.31 -10.06
C ASP A 98 51.41 1.42 -11.00
N TYR A 99 50.22 1.65 -10.45
CA TYR A 99 49.00 1.88 -11.23
C TYR A 99 49.05 3.23 -11.93
N ILE A 100 49.50 4.30 -11.27
CA ILE A 100 49.70 5.61 -11.88
C ILE A 100 50.72 5.54 -13.02
N ALA A 101 51.83 4.83 -12.83
CA ALA A 101 52.84 4.65 -13.88
C ALA A 101 52.30 3.88 -15.09
N LYS A 102 51.43 2.88 -14.89
CA LYS A 102 50.72 2.19 -15.98
C LYS A 102 49.73 3.11 -16.70
N LEU A 103 49.01 3.95 -15.96
CA LEU A 103 48.09 4.94 -16.51
C LEU A 103 48.85 5.97 -17.38
N ALA A 104 49.98 6.48 -16.88
CA ALA A 104 50.84 7.41 -17.60
C ALA A 104 51.42 6.80 -18.88
N ARG A 105 51.84 5.53 -18.84
CA ARG A 105 52.26 4.78 -20.05
C ARG A 105 51.14 4.65 -21.07
N ARG A 106 49.92 4.30 -20.63
CA ARG A 106 48.76 4.05 -21.50
C ARG A 106 48.19 5.32 -22.13
N ASP A 107 47.94 6.35 -21.32
CA ASP A 107 47.15 7.51 -21.73
C ASP A 107 48.03 8.69 -22.15
N TYR A 108 49.26 8.78 -21.62
CA TYR A 108 50.18 9.88 -21.85
C TYR A 108 51.48 9.45 -22.54
N PHE A 109 51.62 8.18 -22.93
CA PHE A 109 52.82 7.62 -23.58
C PHE A 109 54.12 7.90 -22.80
N LEU A 110 54.04 7.97 -21.47
CA LEU A 110 55.22 8.13 -20.62
C LEU A 110 56.02 6.82 -20.65
N SER A 111 57.35 6.89 -20.71
CA SER A 111 58.24 5.73 -20.85
C SER A 111 59.46 5.95 -19.97
N ASP A 112 59.92 4.91 -19.29
CA ASP A 112 61.09 4.99 -18.42
C ASP A 112 62.40 4.79 -19.20
N LYS A 113 63.55 5.01 -18.54
CA LYS A 113 64.87 4.88 -19.18
C LYS A 113 65.10 3.44 -19.68
N GLY A 114 65.13 3.28 -21.00
CA GLY A 114 65.35 1.99 -21.68
C GLY A 114 64.09 1.33 -22.23
N GLU A 115 62.91 1.91 -22.03
CA GLU A 115 61.65 1.47 -22.65
C GLU A 115 61.48 2.10 -24.07
N ILE A 116 60.80 1.40 -24.99
CA ILE A 116 60.56 1.84 -26.39
C ILE A 116 59.06 1.90 -26.66
N ILE A 117 58.55 3.07 -27.10
CA ILE A 117 57.12 3.30 -27.38
C ILE A 117 56.80 2.91 -28.82
N PHE A 118 55.83 2.00 -29.01
CA PHE A 118 55.32 1.62 -30.32
C PHE A 118 53.99 2.33 -30.61
N ASN A 119 54.00 3.29 -31.54
CA ASN A 119 52.78 3.93 -32.01
C ASN A 119 52.10 3.07 -33.08
N LEU A 120 51.12 2.28 -32.67
CA LEU A 120 50.31 1.50 -33.60
C LEU A 120 49.36 2.44 -34.35
N PRO A 121 49.21 2.32 -35.69
CA PRO A 121 48.22 3.10 -36.42
C PRO A 121 46.84 2.77 -35.85
N LYS A 122 46.07 3.81 -35.44
CA LYS A 122 44.71 3.66 -34.91
C LYS A 122 43.90 2.83 -35.92
N LYS A 123 43.57 1.59 -35.55
CA LYS A 123 42.57 0.81 -36.27
C LYS A 123 41.27 1.60 -36.17
N LYS A 124 40.77 2.09 -37.31
CA LYS A 124 39.42 2.64 -37.40
C LYS A 124 38.49 1.48 -37.09
N ASN A 125 38.06 1.36 -35.84
CA ASN A 125 36.90 0.56 -35.54
C ASN A 125 35.72 1.29 -36.18
N GLN A 126 35.18 0.69 -37.24
CA GLN A 126 33.83 0.97 -37.69
C GLN A 126 32.92 0.52 -36.57
N ASP A 127 32.42 1.49 -35.79
CA ASP A 127 31.28 1.27 -34.91
C ASP A 127 30.06 1.12 -35.84
N SER A 128 29.72 -0.13 -36.13
CA SER A 128 28.42 -0.54 -36.66
C SER A 128 27.43 -0.65 -35.52
N ASP A 129 26.33 0.11 -35.63
CA ASP A 129 25.01 0.03 -34.93
C ASP A 129 24.93 -0.67 -33.56
#